data_AF-A0A4U9TD95-F1
#
_entry.id   AF-A0A4U9TD95-F1
#
_cell.length_a   1.000
_cell.length_b   1.000
_cell.length_c   1.000
_cell.angle_alpha   90.00
_cell.angle_beta   90.00
_cell.angle_gamma   90.00
#
_symmetry.space_group_name_H-M   'P 1'
#
loop_
_entity.id
_entity.type
_entity.pdbx_description
1 polymer ?
#
loop_
_entity_poly.entity_id
_entity_poly.type
_entity_poly.pdbx_seq_one_letter_code
_entity_poly.pdbx_strand_id
1 'polypeptide(L)'
;MQQSVSLIAGAVLSALLCSTALADNNQPTNRAARGDITEPGGARRLAGDQTAALQASLSNKTAKNVILLIGDGMGDSEITGARNYAEGAGGYFKGIDALPLTGQYTHYSLDKKSHKPDYVTDSAASATAWATGVKTYNGALGVDVNGKDQPTILELAKAAGKATGNVSTAELARCHTGGTGFARNLAQVLRPEETSEQCASNALENGGHGSITEQLIKTRADVTLGGGQNPSLSWRKAANGRGKR
;
A
#
# COMPACT_ATOMS: atom_id res chain seq x y z
N MET A 1 61.89 -63.25 27.47
CA MET A 1 60.75 -63.57 28.36
C MET A 1 59.61 -62.63 27.99
N GLN A 2 58.47 -63.20 27.61
CA GLN A 2 57.26 -62.52 27.12
C GLN A 2 56.73 -61.42 28.04
N GLN A 3 56.03 -60.48 27.41
CA GLN A 3 54.74 -59.83 27.79
C GLN A 3 54.79 -58.38 27.30
N SER A 4 53.78 -57.73 26.70
CA SER A 4 52.41 -58.05 26.35
C SER A 4 51.97 -56.98 25.34
N VAL A 5 51.26 -57.37 24.29
CA VAL A 5 50.63 -56.44 23.34
C VAL A 5 49.39 -55.85 24.00
N SER A 6 49.26 -54.52 23.96
CA SER A 6 48.01 -53.83 24.29
C SER A 6 47.70 -52.82 23.19
N LEU A 7 46.74 -53.18 22.33
CA LEU A 7 46.12 -52.27 21.36
C LEU A 7 45.32 -51.21 22.13
N ILE A 8 45.61 -49.94 21.90
CA ILE A 8 44.72 -48.83 22.26
C ILE A 8 44.16 -48.27 20.96
N ALA A 9 42.86 -48.50 20.75
CA ALA A 9 42.08 -47.94 19.68
C ALA A 9 41.97 -46.41 19.87
N GLY A 10 42.57 -45.64 18.97
CA GLY A 10 42.37 -44.20 18.88
C GLY A 10 41.05 -43.89 18.20
N ALA A 11 40.04 -43.53 19.00
CA ALA A 11 38.78 -42.99 18.49
C ALA A 11 39.02 -41.55 17.97
N VAL A 12 38.90 -41.37 16.66
CA VAL A 12 38.88 -40.06 16.00
C VAL A 12 37.55 -39.39 16.35
N LEU A 13 37.58 -38.49 17.33
CA LEU A 13 36.44 -37.63 17.66
C LEU A 13 36.43 -36.44 16.69
N SER A 14 35.88 -36.66 15.50
CA SER A 14 35.51 -35.56 14.59
C SER A 14 34.38 -34.77 15.25
N ALA A 15 34.75 -33.67 15.91
CA ALA A 15 33.79 -32.65 16.34
C ALA A 15 33.18 -32.00 15.09
N LEU A 16 32.06 -32.56 14.61
CA LEU A 16 31.13 -31.81 13.79
C LEU A 16 30.63 -30.65 14.66
N LEU A 17 31.28 -29.50 14.50
CA LEU A 17 30.68 -28.21 14.79
C LEU A 17 29.48 -28.10 13.85
N CYS A 18 28.35 -28.62 14.34
CA CYS A 18 27.05 -28.36 13.78
C CYS A 18 26.82 -26.87 14.04
N SER A 19 27.27 -26.04 13.10
CA SER A 19 26.82 -24.66 12.98
C SER A 19 25.31 -24.75 12.91
N THR A 20 24.63 -24.52 14.03
CA THR A 20 23.21 -24.24 14.01
C THR A 20 23.09 -22.99 13.16
N ALA A 21 22.79 -23.18 11.88
CA ALA A 21 22.23 -22.14 11.06
C ALA A 21 21.07 -21.60 11.88
N LEU A 22 21.22 -20.37 12.39
CA LEU A 22 20.09 -19.61 12.88
C LEU A 22 19.16 -19.53 11.67
N ALA A 23 18.16 -20.40 11.67
CA ALA A 23 17.09 -20.36 10.71
C ALA A 23 16.58 -18.92 10.71
N ASP A 24 16.49 -18.35 9.51
CA ASP A 24 15.80 -17.10 9.25
C ASP A 24 14.37 -17.27 9.79
N ASN A 25 14.16 -16.86 11.04
CA ASN A 25 12.90 -16.98 11.78
C ASN A 25 11.91 -15.91 11.29
N ASN A 26 11.79 -15.78 9.98
CA ASN A 26 10.84 -14.94 9.28
C ASN A 26 9.46 -15.61 9.23
N GLN A 27 9.07 -16.30 10.32
CA GLN A 27 7.69 -16.73 10.51
C GLN A 27 6.90 -15.50 10.93
N PRO A 28 5.74 -15.20 10.29
CA PRO A 28 4.88 -14.12 10.75
C PRO A 28 4.57 -14.36 12.22
N THR A 29 4.98 -13.42 13.08
CA THR A 29 4.84 -13.58 14.52
C THR A 29 3.35 -13.67 14.83
N ASN A 30 2.85 -14.86 15.14
CA ASN A 30 1.46 -15.02 15.52
C ASN A 30 1.18 -14.21 16.79
N ARG A 31 0.26 -13.25 16.70
CA ARG A 31 -0.19 -12.38 17.81
C ARG A 31 -1.58 -12.75 18.33
N ALA A 32 -2.08 -13.94 18.05
CA ALA A 32 -3.29 -14.46 18.68
C ALA A 32 -3.08 -14.70 20.19
N ALA A 33 -4.18 -14.82 20.94
CA ALA A 33 -4.16 -15.29 22.32
C ALA A 33 -3.53 -16.69 22.41
N ARG A 34 -2.86 -16.98 23.52
CA ARG A 34 -1.93 -18.12 23.66
C ARG A 34 -2.46 -19.25 24.55
N GLY A 35 -3.61 -19.06 25.18
CA GLY A 35 -4.20 -20.07 26.06
C GLY A 35 -5.65 -19.72 26.39
N ASP A 36 -6.11 -20.25 27.53
CA ASP A 36 -7.43 -19.94 28.05
C ASP A 36 -7.51 -18.45 28.45
N ILE A 37 -8.33 -17.68 27.75
CA ILE A 37 -8.47 -16.24 27.98
C ILE A 37 -9.03 -15.89 29.37
N THR A 38 -9.58 -16.87 30.10
CA THR A 38 -10.08 -16.71 31.46
C THR A 38 -8.99 -16.92 32.53
N GLU A 39 -7.86 -17.51 32.15
CA GLU A 39 -6.75 -17.84 33.04
C GLU A 39 -5.64 -16.79 33.01
N PRO A 40 -4.85 -16.64 34.11
CA PRO A 40 -3.73 -15.72 34.16
C PRO A 40 -2.74 -15.91 33.00
N GLY A 41 -2.66 -14.91 32.14
CA GLY A 41 -1.75 -14.88 31.00
C GLY A 41 -2.25 -15.58 29.73
N GLY A 42 -3.43 -16.22 29.72
CA GLY A 42 -3.92 -16.91 28.51
C GLY A 42 -4.35 -15.95 27.38
N ALA A 43 -4.75 -14.72 27.70
CA ALA A 43 -5.03 -13.66 26.74
C ALA A 43 -3.77 -12.93 26.20
N ARG A 44 -2.55 -13.33 26.60
CA ARG A 44 -1.31 -12.69 26.13
C ARG A 44 -1.10 -12.91 24.64
N ARG A 45 -0.79 -11.82 23.92
CA ARG A 45 -0.36 -11.87 22.51
C ARG A 45 1.16 -12.07 22.35
N LEU A 46 1.94 -11.72 23.37
CA LEU A 46 3.41 -11.77 23.36
C LEU A 46 3.96 -13.00 24.08
N ALA A 47 4.94 -13.66 23.45
CA ALA A 47 5.68 -14.79 24.03
C ALA A 47 6.67 -14.36 25.12
N GLY A 48 7.27 -13.19 24.92
CA GLY A 48 8.44 -12.71 25.63
C GLY A 48 8.89 -11.38 25.05
N ASP A 49 10.11 -10.98 25.40
CA ASP A 49 10.70 -9.71 24.95
C ASP A 49 10.77 -9.61 23.42
N GLN A 50 10.58 -8.40 22.90
CA GLN A 50 10.54 -8.12 21.46
C GLN A 50 11.73 -7.28 20.99
N THR A 51 12.65 -6.90 21.87
CA THR A 51 13.74 -5.95 21.56
C THR A 51 14.62 -6.46 20.43
N ALA A 52 15.11 -7.70 20.54
CA ALA A 52 15.97 -8.30 19.51
C ALA A 52 15.24 -8.50 18.18
N ALA A 53 13.96 -8.93 18.22
CA ALA A 53 13.14 -9.13 17.03
C ALA A 53 12.83 -7.80 16.30
N LEU A 54 12.56 -6.74 17.06
CA LEU A 54 12.32 -5.41 16.52
C LEU A 54 13.60 -4.82 15.92
N GLN A 55 14.73 -4.97 16.60
CA GLN A 55 16.04 -4.55 16.09
C GLN A 55 16.39 -5.27 14.78
N ALA A 56 16.10 -6.55 14.66
CA ALA A 56 16.30 -7.33 13.43
C ALA A 56 15.39 -6.86 12.27
N SER A 57 14.25 -6.24 12.57
CA SER A 57 13.32 -5.71 11.57
C SER A 57 13.75 -4.34 11.00
N LEU A 58 14.70 -3.66 11.64
CA LEU A 58 15.21 -2.36 11.19
C LEU A 58 16.26 -2.53 10.10
N SER A 59 16.02 -1.94 8.94
CA SER A 59 16.94 -1.97 7.80
C SER A 59 16.98 -0.62 7.10
N ASN A 60 18.18 -0.13 6.81
CA ASN A 60 18.42 1.07 6.00
C ASN A 60 18.76 0.75 4.54
N LYS A 61 18.62 -0.52 4.12
CA LYS A 61 18.87 -0.94 2.73
C LYS A 61 17.85 -0.30 1.80
N THR A 62 18.29 0.08 0.61
CA THR A 62 17.40 0.59 -0.43
C THR A 62 16.38 -0.47 -0.84
N ALA A 63 15.10 -0.14 -0.75
CA ALA A 63 14.02 -1.01 -1.20
C ALA A 63 14.08 -1.17 -2.74
N LYS A 64 14.13 -2.43 -3.20
CA LYS A 64 14.04 -2.74 -4.64
C LYS A 64 12.61 -2.55 -5.19
N ASN A 65 11.63 -2.90 -4.37
CA ASN A 65 10.19 -2.87 -4.69
C ASN A 65 9.41 -2.32 -3.50
N VAL A 66 8.26 -1.71 -3.78
CA VAL A 66 7.31 -1.24 -2.76
C VAL A 66 5.93 -1.77 -3.13
N ILE A 67 5.23 -2.37 -2.15
CA ILE A 67 3.83 -2.78 -2.27
C ILE A 67 3.06 -2.02 -1.21
N LEU A 68 2.09 -1.21 -1.65
CA LEU A 68 1.23 -0.42 -0.77
C LEU A 68 -0.18 -1.02 -0.81
N LEU A 69 -0.68 -1.41 0.37
CA LEU A 69 -2.06 -1.89 0.53
C LEU A 69 -2.86 -0.82 1.25
N ILE A 70 -3.97 -0.38 0.65
CA ILE A 70 -4.87 0.61 1.22
C ILE A 70 -6.22 -0.05 1.48
N GLY A 71 -6.67 -0.03 2.74
CA GLY A 71 -8.06 -0.28 3.09
C GLY A 71 -8.80 1.06 3.16
N ASP A 72 -9.64 1.35 2.17
CA ASP A 72 -10.44 2.59 2.17
C ASP A 72 -11.34 2.65 3.40
N GLY A 73 -11.22 3.72 4.19
CA GLY A 73 -11.95 3.87 5.46
C GLY A 73 -11.58 2.86 6.55
N MET A 74 -10.46 2.12 6.41
CA MET A 74 -10.05 1.08 7.36
C MET A 74 -9.26 1.66 8.54
N GLY A 75 -9.96 2.27 9.49
CA GLY A 75 -9.38 2.68 10.77
C GLY A 75 -9.23 1.52 11.76
N ASP A 76 -8.68 1.81 12.95
CA ASP A 76 -8.50 0.81 14.01
C ASP A 76 -9.82 0.18 14.47
N SER A 77 -10.92 0.94 14.40
CA SER A 77 -12.27 0.47 14.69
C SER A 77 -12.71 -0.59 13.68
N GLU A 78 -12.54 -0.33 12.39
CA GLU A 78 -12.88 -1.27 11.31
C GLU A 78 -12.04 -2.55 11.38
N ILE A 79 -10.74 -2.41 11.65
CA ILE A 79 -9.84 -3.57 11.85
C ILE A 79 -10.31 -4.41 13.03
N THR A 80 -10.64 -3.77 14.15
CA THR A 80 -11.10 -4.46 15.37
C THR A 80 -12.45 -5.13 15.15
N GLY A 81 -13.42 -4.45 14.52
CA GLY A 81 -14.71 -5.02 14.18
C GLY A 81 -14.59 -6.25 13.29
N ALA A 82 -13.77 -6.16 12.23
CA ALA A 82 -13.50 -7.28 11.33
C ALA A 82 -12.82 -8.45 12.06
N ARG A 83 -11.82 -8.18 12.91
CA ARG A 83 -11.11 -9.22 13.67
C ARG A 83 -12.05 -9.92 14.65
N ASN A 84 -12.83 -9.15 15.40
CA ASN A 84 -13.79 -9.69 16.37
C ASN A 84 -14.80 -10.62 15.70
N TYR A 85 -15.27 -10.26 14.49
CA TYR A 85 -16.22 -11.06 13.75
C TYR A 85 -15.61 -12.32 13.13
N ALA A 86 -14.47 -12.19 12.43
CA ALA A 86 -13.91 -13.28 11.63
C ALA A 86 -12.97 -14.21 12.41
N GLU A 87 -12.17 -13.67 13.32
CA GLU A 87 -11.11 -14.39 14.03
C GLU A 87 -11.37 -14.48 15.54
N GLY A 88 -12.39 -13.77 16.04
CA GLY A 88 -12.66 -13.57 17.46
C GLY A 88 -11.78 -12.48 18.09
N ALA A 89 -12.17 -11.99 19.26
CA ALA A 89 -11.47 -10.88 19.94
C ALA A 89 -10.00 -11.20 20.29
N GLY A 90 -9.72 -12.46 20.64
CA GLY A 90 -8.37 -12.98 20.86
C GLY A 90 -7.65 -13.44 19.59
N GLY A 91 -8.31 -13.36 18.43
CA GLY A 91 -7.81 -13.79 17.13
C GLY A 91 -6.73 -12.86 16.55
N TYR A 92 -6.33 -13.16 15.32
CA TYR A 92 -5.21 -12.52 14.65
C TYR A 92 -5.32 -12.65 13.12
N PHE A 93 -5.25 -11.52 12.41
CA PHE A 93 -5.12 -11.54 10.96
C PHE A 93 -3.68 -11.80 10.53
N LYS A 94 -3.47 -12.88 9.79
CA LYS A 94 -2.14 -13.32 9.30
C LYS A 94 -1.44 -12.33 8.34
N GLY A 95 -2.16 -11.31 7.88
CA GLY A 95 -1.63 -10.22 7.04
C GLY A 95 -1.61 -8.88 7.78
N ILE A 96 -2.79 -8.28 8.01
CA ILE A 96 -2.94 -6.93 8.59
C ILE A 96 -2.20 -6.80 9.93
N ASP A 97 -2.31 -7.79 10.81
CA ASP A 97 -1.71 -7.74 12.15
C ASP A 97 -0.24 -8.21 12.17
N ALA A 98 0.32 -8.63 11.03
CA ALA A 98 1.64 -9.25 10.92
C ALA A 98 2.79 -8.26 10.71
N LEU A 99 2.49 -7.01 10.36
CA LEU A 99 3.49 -5.99 10.11
C LEU A 99 4.19 -5.60 11.43
N PRO A 100 5.53 -5.75 11.54
CA PRO A 100 6.24 -5.62 12.82
C PRO A 100 6.46 -4.18 13.28
N LEU A 101 6.38 -3.22 12.35
CA LEU A 101 6.54 -1.79 12.61
C LEU A 101 5.20 -1.09 12.44
N THR A 102 4.70 -0.50 13.51
CA THR A 102 3.40 0.17 13.56
C THR A 102 3.55 1.61 14.01
N GLY A 103 2.69 2.49 13.51
CA GLY A 103 2.59 3.87 13.96
C GLY A 103 1.23 4.47 13.60
N GLN A 104 1.02 5.71 14.01
CA GLN A 104 -0.17 6.49 13.67
C GLN A 104 0.25 7.68 12.82
N TYR A 105 -0.58 8.04 11.85
CA TYR A 105 -0.34 9.16 10.93
C TYR A 105 -1.58 10.07 10.87
N THR A 106 -1.38 11.33 10.48
CA THR A 106 -2.47 12.30 10.31
C THR A 106 -2.82 12.51 8.84
N HIS A 107 -4.11 12.57 8.54
CA HIS A 107 -4.61 12.57 7.16
C HIS A 107 -5.57 13.74 6.86
N TYR A 108 -5.50 14.84 7.59
CA TYR A 108 -6.27 16.06 7.29
C TYR A 108 -6.03 16.56 5.84
N SER A 109 -7.01 17.23 5.25
CA SER A 109 -6.92 17.90 3.94
C SER A 109 -6.88 19.43 4.14
N LEU A 110 -7.02 20.21 3.07
CA LEU A 110 -7.02 21.68 3.13
C LEU A 110 -8.32 22.26 2.60
N ASP A 111 -8.79 23.34 3.19
CA ASP A 111 -9.82 24.16 2.56
C ASP A 111 -9.24 24.89 1.34
N LYS A 112 -9.93 24.82 0.20
CA LYS A 112 -9.45 25.35 -1.07
C LYS A 112 -9.23 26.87 -1.07
N LYS A 113 -10.01 27.63 -0.30
CA LYS A 113 -9.96 29.10 -0.30
C LYS A 113 -8.99 29.65 0.75
N SER A 114 -9.06 29.10 1.96
CA SER A 114 -8.30 29.59 3.10
C SER A 114 -6.97 28.89 3.30
N HIS A 115 -6.75 27.75 2.64
CA HIS A 115 -5.59 26.87 2.79
C HIS A 115 -5.39 26.35 4.22
N LYS A 116 -6.41 26.49 5.08
CA LYS A 116 -6.39 25.98 6.46
C LYS A 116 -6.68 24.49 6.47
N PRO A 117 -6.25 23.76 7.53
CA PRO A 117 -6.62 22.35 7.69
C PRO A 117 -8.14 22.16 7.67
N ASP A 118 -8.59 21.28 6.79
CA ASP A 118 -9.88 20.61 6.90
C ASP A 118 -9.63 19.26 7.58
N TYR A 119 -10.19 19.08 8.77
CA TYR A 119 -9.85 17.96 9.65
C TYR A 119 -10.36 16.62 9.13
N VAL A 120 -11.31 16.62 8.17
CA VAL A 120 -11.87 15.40 7.58
C VAL A 120 -11.61 15.40 6.07
N THR A 121 -10.70 14.53 5.65
CA THR A 121 -10.36 14.34 4.23
C THR A 121 -11.38 13.46 3.52
N ASP A 122 -11.49 13.63 2.20
CA ASP A 122 -12.04 12.61 1.30
C ASP A 122 -10.94 11.68 0.75
N SER A 123 -11.34 10.66 -0.01
CA SER A 123 -10.43 9.70 -0.65
C SER A 123 -9.53 10.34 -1.73
N ALA A 124 -9.96 11.45 -2.34
CA ALA A 124 -9.18 12.16 -3.37
C ALA A 124 -7.97 12.88 -2.78
N ALA A 125 -8.21 13.72 -1.77
CA ALA A 125 -7.18 14.55 -1.17
C ALA A 125 -6.16 13.71 -0.39
N SER A 126 -6.64 12.67 0.29
CA SER A 126 -5.76 11.71 0.95
C SER A 126 -4.88 10.99 -0.07
N ALA A 127 -5.45 10.50 -1.18
CA ALA A 127 -4.68 9.84 -2.25
C ALA A 127 -3.62 10.73 -2.87
N THR A 128 -3.97 11.98 -3.14
CA THR A 128 -3.01 12.97 -3.60
C THR A 128 -1.87 13.14 -2.59
N ALA A 129 -2.16 13.18 -1.29
CA ALA A 129 -1.15 13.40 -0.26
C ALA A 129 -0.09 12.29 -0.23
N TRP A 130 -0.45 11.01 -0.20
CA TRP A 130 0.56 9.94 -0.17
C TRP A 130 1.19 9.66 -1.53
N ALA A 131 0.47 9.93 -2.64
CA ALA A 131 1.00 9.69 -3.98
C ALA A 131 1.97 10.79 -4.44
N THR A 132 1.77 12.04 -4.01
CA THR A 132 2.56 13.19 -4.49
C THR A 132 3.43 13.84 -3.41
N GLY A 133 3.13 13.61 -2.14
CA GLY A 133 3.78 14.28 -1.02
C GLY A 133 3.24 15.68 -0.70
N VAL A 134 2.16 16.13 -1.35
CA VAL A 134 1.58 17.47 -1.17
C VAL A 134 0.12 17.39 -0.70
N LYS A 135 -0.22 18.13 0.35
CA LYS A 135 -1.62 18.27 0.83
C LYS A 135 -2.44 19.09 -0.16
N THR A 136 -3.72 18.76 -0.30
CA THR A 136 -4.65 19.41 -1.22
C THR A 136 -6.06 19.48 -0.64
N TYR A 137 -7.02 20.00 -1.40
CA TYR A 137 -8.42 20.13 -1.00
C TYR A 137 -9.26 18.90 -1.35
N ASN A 138 -10.34 18.69 -0.60
CA ASN A 138 -11.27 17.56 -0.82
C ASN A 138 -11.80 17.55 -2.27
N GLY A 139 -11.72 16.38 -2.92
CA GLY A 139 -12.08 16.18 -4.32
C GLY A 139 -10.96 16.40 -5.35
N ALA A 140 -9.77 16.87 -4.94
CA ALA A 140 -8.63 17.07 -5.82
C ALA A 140 -7.81 15.78 -6.05
N LEU A 141 -7.37 15.57 -7.28
CA LEU A 141 -6.52 14.46 -7.68
C LEU A 141 -5.21 14.99 -8.29
N GLY A 142 -4.06 14.65 -7.71
CA GLY A 142 -2.75 14.91 -8.33
C GLY A 142 -2.40 16.39 -8.52
N VAL A 143 -3.06 17.29 -7.78
CA VAL A 143 -2.83 18.74 -7.81
C VAL A 143 -2.70 19.29 -6.39
N ASP A 144 -1.92 20.35 -6.22
CA ASP A 144 -1.84 21.08 -4.95
C ASP A 144 -3.10 21.93 -4.68
N VAL A 145 -3.12 22.63 -3.54
CA VAL A 145 -4.27 23.46 -3.14
C VAL A 145 -4.58 24.59 -4.14
N ASN A 146 -3.59 25.02 -4.93
CA ASN A 146 -3.72 26.04 -5.97
C ASN A 146 -4.12 25.44 -7.34
N GLY A 147 -4.28 24.12 -7.42
CA GLY A 147 -4.60 23.42 -8.66
C GLY A 147 -3.39 23.16 -9.56
N LYS A 148 -2.15 23.30 -9.06
CA LYS A 148 -0.95 22.98 -9.85
C LYS A 148 -0.67 21.47 -9.78
N ASP A 149 -0.47 20.87 -10.95
CA ASP A 149 -0.04 19.50 -11.14
C ASP A 149 1.15 19.10 -10.25
N GLN A 150 1.01 17.93 -9.62
CA GLN A 150 2.06 17.29 -8.84
C GLN A 150 2.34 15.89 -9.41
N PRO A 151 3.61 15.52 -9.65
CA PRO A 151 3.95 14.18 -10.13
C PRO A 151 3.68 13.15 -9.04
N THR A 152 3.12 12.01 -9.45
CA THR A 152 2.79 10.91 -8.55
C THR A 152 3.94 9.90 -8.45
N ILE A 153 4.00 9.16 -7.34
CA ILE A 153 5.05 8.16 -7.10
C ILE A 153 5.11 7.08 -8.19
N LEU A 154 3.97 6.75 -8.83
CA LEU A 154 3.93 5.80 -9.94
C LEU A 154 4.52 6.40 -11.22
N GLU A 155 4.24 7.68 -11.52
CA GLU A 155 4.89 8.38 -12.64
C GLU A 155 6.40 8.49 -12.42
N LEU A 156 6.83 8.81 -11.19
CA LEU A 156 8.24 8.85 -10.81
C LEU A 156 8.91 7.48 -10.93
N ALA A 157 8.26 6.42 -10.45
CA ALA A 157 8.75 5.05 -10.57
C ALA A 157 8.92 4.64 -12.03
N LYS A 158 7.92 4.97 -12.88
CA LYS A 158 7.97 4.70 -14.31
C LYS A 158 9.08 5.47 -15.01
N ALA A 159 9.24 6.76 -14.70
CA ALA A 159 10.33 7.59 -15.23
C ALA A 159 11.71 7.04 -14.82
N ALA A 160 11.81 6.43 -13.64
CA ALA A 160 12.99 5.73 -13.16
C ALA A 160 13.18 4.31 -13.74
N GLY A 161 12.39 3.92 -14.74
CA GLY A 161 12.49 2.62 -15.41
C GLY A 161 12.02 1.43 -14.54
N LYS A 162 11.20 1.67 -13.52
CA LYS A 162 10.60 0.61 -12.70
C LYS A 162 9.29 0.14 -13.30
N ALA A 163 8.99 -1.14 -13.07
CA ALA A 163 7.65 -1.67 -13.32
C ALA A 163 6.65 -1.03 -12.35
N THR A 164 5.44 -0.78 -12.85
CA THR A 164 4.37 -0.08 -12.16
C THR A 164 3.07 -0.87 -12.22
N GLY A 165 2.37 -0.94 -11.08
CA GLY A 165 1.12 -1.68 -10.94
C GLY A 165 0.08 -0.87 -10.18
N ASN A 166 -1.16 -0.90 -10.66
CA ASN A 166 -2.32 -0.35 -9.96
C ASN A 166 -3.46 -1.38 -9.92
N VAL A 167 -3.88 -1.76 -8.71
CA VAL A 167 -4.91 -2.79 -8.50
C VAL A 167 -5.96 -2.26 -7.53
N SER A 168 -7.23 -2.40 -7.88
CA SER A 168 -8.35 -2.01 -7.02
C SER A 168 -9.55 -2.94 -7.22
N THR A 169 -10.36 -3.10 -6.17
CA THR A 169 -11.69 -3.73 -6.28
C THR A 169 -12.76 -2.75 -6.78
N ALA A 170 -12.50 -1.44 -6.69
CA ALA A 170 -13.39 -0.39 -7.16
C ALA A 170 -13.26 -0.18 -8.68
N GLU A 171 -14.11 0.71 -9.22
CA GLU A 171 -13.94 1.20 -10.57
C GLU A 171 -12.62 2.00 -10.68
N LEU A 172 -11.79 1.70 -11.68
CA LEU A 172 -10.49 2.35 -11.84
C LEU A 172 -10.58 3.87 -12.03
N ALA A 173 -11.66 4.35 -12.62
CA ALA A 173 -11.90 5.78 -12.75
C ALA A 173 -12.45 6.41 -11.45
N ARG A 174 -13.04 5.63 -10.53
CA ARG A 174 -13.70 6.15 -9.33
C ARG A 174 -12.67 6.58 -8.27
N CYS A 175 -12.99 7.66 -7.58
CA CYS A 175 -12.08 8.35 -6.66
C CYS A 175 -11.83 7.65 -5.30
N HIS A 176 -12.05 6.33 -5.18
CA HIS A 176 -11.77 5.58 -3.96
C HIS A 176 -10.40 4.90 -4.10
N THR A 177 -9.40 5.50 -3.41
CA THR A 177 -8.12 4.99 -2.86
C THR A 177 -7.17 4.09 -3.69
N GLY A 178 -7.53 3.64 -4.89
CA GLY A 178 -6.65 2.82 -5.73
C GLY A 178 -6.68 3.20 -7.21
N GLY A 179 -7.86 3.35 -7.80
CA GLY A 179 -7.99 3.58 -9.25
C GLY A 179 -7.31 4.87 -9.76
N THR A 180 -7.30 5.92 -8.94
CA THR A 180 -7.11 7.31 -9.41
C THR A 180 -6.02 8.10 -8.70
N GLY A 181 -5.30 7.52 -7.74
CA GLY A 181 -4.15 8.18 -7.08
C GLY A 181 -3.00 8.55 -8.03
N PHE A 182 -3.15 8.24 -9.32
CA PHE A 182 -2.18 8.47 -10.39
C PHE A 182 -2.73 9.36 -11.53
N ALA A 183 -3.92 9.93 -11.37
CA ALA A 183 -4.50 10.91 -12.29
C ALA A 183 -4.36 12.33 -11.72
N ARG A 184 -4.33 13.33 -12.61
CA ARG A 184 -4.22 14.76 -12.30
C ARG A 184 -5.48 15.50 -12.74
N ASN A 185 -6.38 15.80 -11.81
CA ASN A 185 -7.64 16.49 -12.10
C ASN A 185 -8.08 17.42 -10.95
N LEU A 186 -8.63 18.57 -11.33
CA LEU A 186 -9.17 19.59 -10.41
C LEU A 186 -10.48 19.18 -9.72
N ALA A 187 -11.22 18.21 -10.30
CA ALA A 187 -12.39 17.58 -9.69
C ALA A 187 -12.55 16.12 -10.15
N GLN A 188 -13.42 15.37 -9.48
CA GLN A 188 -13.66 13.93 -9.65
C GLN A 188 -14.42 13.60 -10.94
N VAL A 189 -13.86 13.95 -12.10
CA VAL A 189 -14.57 13.81 -13.37
C VAL A 189 -14.10 12.61 -14.18
N LEU A 190 -15.03 11.67 -14.35
CA LEU A 190 -14.74 10.30 -14.82
C LEU A 190 -14.70 10.19 -16.34
N ARG A 191 -15.53 10.99 -17.02
CA ARG A 191 -15.81 10.89 -18.46
C ARG A 191 -15.29 12.10 -19.22
N PRO A 192 -14.88 11.96 -20.49
CA PRO A 192 -14.56 13.10 -21.35
C PRO A 192 -15.71 14.11 -21.41
N GLU A 193 -16.96 13.65 -21.59
CA GLU A 193 -18.13 14.52 -21.68
C GLU A 193 -18.41 15.30 -20.39
N GLU A 194 -18.29 14.63 -19.24
CA GLU A 194 -18.41 15.31 -17.94
C GLU A 194 -17.23 16.25 -17.69
N THR A 195 -16.04 15.91 -18.22
CA THR A 195 -14.83 16.74 -18.05
C THR A 195 -15.03 18.04 -18.80
N SER A 196 -15.58 18.00 -20.01
CA SER A 196 -15.98 19.19 -20.78
C SER A 196 -16.96 20.07 -20.01
N GLU A 197 -17.92 19.48 -19.29
CA GLU A 197 -18.97 20.22 -18.57
C GLU A 197 -18.55 20.74 -17.19
N GLN A 198 -17.84 19.93 -16.40
CA GLN A 198 -17.58 20.17 -14.99
C GLN A 198 -16.13 20.61 -14.71
N CYS A 199 -15.22 20.33 -15.66
CA CYS A 199 -13.79 20.61 -15.56
C CYS A 199 -13.24 21.03 -16.92
N ALA A 200 -13.87 22.02 -17.57
CA ALA A 200 -13.54 22.42 -18.94
C ALA A 200 -12.04 22.68 -19.15
N SER A 201 -11.33 23.20 -18.14
CA SER A 201 -9.87 23.41 -18.19
C SER A 201 -9.05 22.12 -18.30
N ASN A 202 -9.58 20.98 -17.83
CA ASN A 202 -8.93 19.69 -17.89
C ASN A 202 -9.33 18.88 -19.13
N ALA A 203 -10.36 19.29 -19.87
CA ALA A 203 -10.84 18.56 -21.02
C ALA A 203 -9.81 18.57 -22.17
N LEU A 204 -9.62 17.43 -22.86
CA LEU A 204 -8.60 17.29 -23.91
C LEU A 204 -8.79 18.30 -25.05
N GLU A 205 -10.04 18.54 -25.43
CA GLU A 205 -10.40 19.46 -26.50
C GLU A 205 -10.05 20.92 -26.17
N ASN A 206 -9.93 21.25 -24.88
CA ASN A 206 -9.51 22.57 -24.41
C ASN A 206 -8.01 22.65 -24.10
N GLY A 207 -7.24 21.62 -24.48
CA GLY A 207 -5.79 21.54 -24.23
C GLY A 207 -5.40 21.07 -22.82
N GLY A 208 -6.38 20.59 -22.03
CA GLY A 208 -6.14 20.01 -20.72
C GLY A 208 -5.58 18.58 -20.75
N HIS A 209 -5.45 17.96 -19.58
CA HIS A 209 -4.87 16.61 -19.44
C HIS A 209 -5.81 15.46 -19.84
N GLY A 210 -7.08 15.76 -20.05
CA GLY A 210 -8.16 14.81 -20.29
C GLY A 210 -8.83 14.31 -19.01
N SER A 211 -9.88 13.54 -19.21
CA SER A 211 -10.55 12.79 -18.15
C SER A 211 -9.59 11.84 -17.42
N ILE A 212 -10.00 11.38 -16.23
CA ILE A 212 -9.25 10.38 -15.45
C ILE A 212 -8.90 9.15 -16.28
N THR A 213 -9.84 8.68 -17.12
CA THR A 213 -9.67 7.51 -17.98
C THR A 213 -8.59 7.74 -19.04
N GLU A 214 -8.57 8.91 -19.68
CA GLU A 214 -7.56 9.28 -20.69
C GLU A 214 -6.18 9.38 -20.07
N GLN A 215 -6.09 9.96 -18.87
CA GLN A 215 -4.83 10.06 -18.13
C GLN A 215 -4.32 8.69 -17.69
N LEU A 216 -5.18 7.80 -17.19
CA LEU A 216 -4.79 6.45 -16.81
C LEU A 216 -4.22 5.68 -18.02
N ILE A 217 -4.84 5.79 -19.19
CA ILE A 217 -4.34 5.22 -20.45
C ILE A 217 -2.98 5.82 -20.83
N LYS A 218 -2.79 7.13 -20.63
CA LYS A 218 -1.54 7.84 -20.92
C LYS A 218 -0.41 7.43 -19.98
N THR A 219 -0.69 7.34 -18.67
CA THR A 219 0.24 6.87 -17.65
C THR A 219 0.72 5.46 -17.97
N ARG A 220 -0.16 4.59 -18.47
CA ARG A 220 0.16 3.26 -19.03
C ARG A 220 0.99 2.42 -18.05
N ALA A 221 0.47 2.20 -16.84
CA ALA A 221 1.09 1.25 -15.91
C ALA A 221 1.22 -0.13 -16.56
N ASP A 222 2.21 -0.92 -16.13
CA ASP A 222 2.46 -2.26 -16.69
C ASP A 222 1.35 -3.24 -16.33
N VAL A 223 0.78 -3.08 -15.13
CA VAL A 223 -0.38 -3.83 -14.66
C VAL A 223 -1.44 -2.86 -14.16
N THR A 224 -2.64 -2.94 -14.73
CA THR A 224 -3.82 -2.24 -14.20
C THR A 224 -4.98 -3.21 -14.09
N LEU A 225 -5.49 -3.45 -12.88
CA LEU A 225 -6.59 -4.39 -12.62
C LEU A 225 -7.65 -3.73 -11.74
N GLY A 226 -8.91 -3.78 -12.17
CA GLY A 226 -10.04 -3.32 -11.35
C GLY A 226 -11.34 -3.28 -12.14
N GLY A 227 -12.38 -2.72 -11.51
CA GLY A 227 -13.69 -2.55 -12.12
C GLY A 227 -13.76 -1.36 -13.09
N GLY A 228 -14.98 -0.95 -13.44
CA GLY A 228 -15.21 0.23 -14.29
C GLY A 228 -15.23 -0.09 -15.79
N GLN A 229 -15.55 -1.33 -16.17
CA GLN A 229 -15.78 -1.70 -17.58
C GLN A 229 -17.12 -1.22 -18.16
N ASN A 230 -17.87 -0.37 -17.45
CA ASN A 230 -19.17 0.09 -17.93
C ASN A 230 -19.02 0.72 -19.33
N PRO A 231 -19.73 0.25 -20.37
CA PRO A 231 -19.63 0.79 -21.73
C PRO A 231 -19.91 2.30 -21.84
N SER A 232 -20.55 2.91 -20.84
CA SER A 232 -20.74 4.36 -20.72
C SER A 232 -19.51 5.16 -20.28
N LEU A 233 -18.44 4.50 -19.78
CA LEU A 233 -17.16 5.12 -19.40
C LEU A 233 -16.22 5.36 -20.59
N SER A 234 -16.63 4.96 -21.81
CA SER A 234 -15.98 5.26 -23.09
C SER A 234 -14.46 5.01 -23.18
N TRP A 235 -13.96 3.93 -22.55
CA TRP A 235 -12.58 3.44 -22.77
C TRP A 235 -12.17 3.43 -24.26
N ARG A 236 -13.13 3.14 -25.15
CA ARG A 236 -12.96 3.20 -26.62
C ARG A 236 -12.76 4.61 -27.18
N LYS A 237 -13.46 5.64 -26.67
CA LYS A 237 -13.26 7.03 -27.11
C LYS A 237 -11.91 7.57 -26.62
N ALA A 238 -11.61 7.34 -25.34
CA ALA A 238 -10.31 7.69 -24.76
C ALA A 238 -9.13 7.02 -25.51
N ALA A 239 -9.30 5.78 -25.96
CA ALA A 239 -8.30 5.09 -26.79
C ALA A 239 -8.24 5.59 -28.25
N ASN A 240 -9.38 5.97 -28.85
CA ASN A 240 -9.47 6.42 -30.26
C ASN A 240 -8.94 7.84 -30.51
N GLY A 241 -8.67 8.64 -29.46
CA GLY A 241 -7.96 9.92 -29.58
C GLY A 241 -6.53 9.81 -30.15
N ARG A 242 -6.00 8.58 -30.32
CA ARG A 242 -4.71 8.30 -30.97
C ARG A 242 -4.76 8.28 -32.50
N GLY A 243 -5.92 8.48 -33.13
CA GLY A 243 -6.09 8.38 -34.58
C GLY A 243 -5.87 9.66 -35.39
N LYS A 244 -5.56 10.79 -34.76
CA LYS A 244 -5.30 12.07 -35.45
C LYS A 244 -4.24 12.89 -34.73
N ARG A 245 -2.97 12.57 -34.93
CA ARG A 245 -1.82 13.47 -34.86
C ARG A 245 -0.62 12.76 -35.46
#